data_AF-A0A7S2P5A9-F1
#
_entry.id   AF-A0A7S2P5A9-F1
#
_cell.length_a   1.000
_cell.length_b   1.000
_cell.length_c   1.000
_cell.angle_alpha   90.00
_cell.angle_beta   90.00
_cell.angle_gamma   90.00
#
_symmetry.space_group_name_H-M   'P 1'
#
loop_
_entity.id
_entity.type
_entity.pdbx_description
1 polymer ?
#
loop_
_entity_poly.entity_id
_entity_poly.type
_entity_poly.pdbx_seq_one_letter_code
_entity_poly.pdbx_strand_id
1 'polypeptide(L)'
;GTPSANPSVEISLSPSDSPSLEPTFNVDPSEWTFAVGRGTLADVSNQIVDSLRFKEMVLASDHQIIRRICPSCYPTHRDIYYRRLTPMPEDFDILDLMMNNWFSQNNVLNVDFALYSTYEDAVNDNRAASWTYCNYDDFGIGFPRDCGPTGFVPHNWASYTHSNSNWVGYNHAFFIRANPLFVYSPMTDLASGMDTSQSSTFIANGKDYSAEKAI
;
A
#
# COMPACT_ATOMS: atom_id res chain seq x y z
N GLY A 1 -13.78 -76.47 -13.73
CA GLY A 1 -14.47 -75.18 -13.75
C GLY A 1 -13.42 -74.10 -13.84
N THR A 2 -13.50 -73.29 -14.89
CA THR A 2 -12.57 -72.22 -15.28
C THR A 2 -12.53 -71.06 -14.28
N PRO A 3 -11.42 -70.32 -14.15
CA PRO A 3 -11.39 -69.06 -13.41
C PRO A 3 -11.93 -67.95 -14.32
N SER A 4 -12.95 -67.21 -13.88
CA SER A 4 -13.45 -66.03 -14.60
C SER A 4 -12.89 -64.77 -13.95
N ALA A 5 -12.28 -63.95 -14.79
CA ALA A 5 -11.52 -62.77 -14.43
C ALA A 5 -12.41 -61.60 -13.97
N ASN A 6 -11.81 -60.81 -13.09
CA ASN A 6 -12.22 -59.48 -12.63
C ASN A 6 -12.33 -58.48 -13.80
N PRO A 7 -13.39 -57.66 -13.88
CA PRO A 7 -13.33 -56.42 -14.65
C PRO A 7 -12.96 -55.26 -13.71
N SER A 8 -11.69 -54.87 -13.75
CA SER A 8 -11.23 -53.57 -13.26
C SER A 8 -11.91 -52.48 -14.09
N VAL A 9 -12.73 -51.65 -13.45
CA VAL A 9 -13.22 -50.40 -14.06
C VAL A 9 -12.10 -49.37 -13.93
N GLU A 10 -11.37 -49.14 -15.01
CA GLU A 10 -10.48 -47.99 -15.13
C GLU A 10 -11.32 -46.73 -15.37
N ILE A 11 -11.49 -45.91 -14.34
CA ILE A 11 -11.95 -44.53 -14.50
C ILE A 11 -10.72 -43.72 -14.92
N SER A 12 -10.65 -43.35 -16.21
CA SER A 12 -9.63 -42.45 -16.72
C SER A 12 -9.85 -41.05 -16.15
N LEU A 13 -9.21 -40.73 -15.02
CA LEU A 13 -9.12 -39.37 -14.54
C LEU A 13 -8.07 -38.64 -15.38
N SER A 14 -8.53 -37.69 -16.20
CA SER A 14 -7.69 -36.71 -16.88
C SER A 14 -6.91 -35.89 -15.85
N PRO A 15 -5.58 -35.73 -15.98
CA PRO A 15 -4.82 -34.89 -15.06
C PRO A 15 -4.82 -33.46 -15.60
N SER A 16 -5.83 -32.65 -15.24
CA SER A 16 -5.76 -31.21 -15.56
C SER A 16 -6.45 -30.25 -14.61
N ASP A 17 -6.92 -30.68 -13.45
CA ASP A 17 -7.47 -29.74 -12.44
C ASP A 17 -6.65 -29.82 -11.16
N SER A 18 -5.40 -29.35 -11.23
CA SER A 18 -4.76 -28.79 -10.05
C SER A 18 -5.32 -27.37 -9.89
N PRO A 19 -6.13 -27.08 -8.85
CA PRO A 19 -6.45 -25.70 -8.54
C PRO A 19 -5.14 -24.99 -8.19
N SER A 20 -4.73 -24.03 -9.01
CA SER A 20 -3.63 -23.13 -8.69
C SER A 20 -4.04 -22.36 -7.44
N LEU A 21 -3.44 -22.71 -6.29
CA LEU A 21 -3.51 -21.95 -5.05
C LEU A 21 -2.69 -20.66 -5.18
N GLU A 22 -2.92 -19.90 -6.24
CA GLU A 22 -2.44 -18.53 -6.28
C GLU A 22 -3.19 -17.77 -5.18
N PRO A 23 -2.49 -17.09 -4.26
CA PRO A 23 -3.15 -16.22 -3.31
C PRO A 23 -3.91 -15.16 -4.12
N THR A 24 -5.24 -15.28 -4.17
CA THR A 24 -6.09 -14.22 -4.70
C THR A 24 -6.00 -13.07 -3.71
N PHE A 25 -5.11 -12.11 -3.96
CA PHE A 25 -5.08 -10.86 -3.22
C PHE A 25 -6.36 -10.12 -3.52
N ASN A 26 -7.35 -10.26 -2.63
CA ASN A 26 -8.61 -9.54 -2.76
C ASN A 26 -8.35 -8.07 -2.41
N VAL A 27 -8.38 -7.22 -3.41
CA VAL A 27 -8.35 -5.77 -3.27
C VAL A 27 -9.74 -5.29 -3.66
N ASP A 28 -10.59 -5.04 -2.67
CA ASP A 28 -11.91 -4.48 -2.92
C ASP A 28 -11.73 -3.02 -3.38
N PRO A 29 -12.09 -2.67 -4.63
CA PRO A 29 -11.92 -1.32 -5.16
C PRO A 29 -12.85 -0.30 -4.49
N SER A 30 -13.86 -0.74 -3.74
CA SER A 30 -14.69 0.14 -2.90
C SER A 30 -13.99 0.53 -1.59
N GLU A 31 -12.98 -0.23 -1.17
CA GLU A 31 -12.19 0.06 0.03
C GLU A 31 -10.80 0.62 -0.30
N TRP A 32 -10.18 0.17 -1.38
CA TRP A 32 -8.78 0.43 -1.72
C TRP A 32 -8.64 1.13 -3.06
N THR A 33 -7.98 2.29 -3.04
CA THR A 33 -7.55 3.00 -4.25
C THR A 33 -6.14 2.56 -4.63
N PHE A 34 -5.96 2.13 -5.88
CA PHE A 34 -4.64 1.93 -6.47
C PHE A 34 -3.85 3.24 -6.44
N ALA A 35 -2.61 3.19 -5.98
CA ALA A 35 -1.75 4.35 -5.93
C ALA A 35 -0.59 4.25 -6.92
N VAL A 36 0.28 3.26 -6.77
CA VAL A 36 1.40 3.05 -7.68
C VAL A 36 1.74 1.56 -7.75
N GLY A 37 2.19 1.08 -8.91
CA GLY A 37 2.50 -0.33 -9.11
C GLY A 37 3.55 -0.58 -10.18
N ARG A 38 4.13 -1.78 -10.16
CA ARG A 38 5.19 -2.21 -11.07
C ARG A 38 4.94 -3.63 -11.58
N GLY A 39 5.47 -3.92 -12.76
CA GLY A 39 5.37 -5.23 -13.39
C GLY A 39 3.92 -5.56 -13.73
N THR A 40 3.48 -6.78 -13.44
CA THR A 40 2.12 -7.24 -13.74
C THR A 40 1.03 -6.55 -12.91
N LEU A 41 1.41 -5.82 -11.86
CA LEU A 41 0.49 -5.07 -10.99
C LEU A 41 0.48 -3.56 -11.30
N ALA A 42 1.19 -3.11 -12.33
CA ALA A 42 1.15 -1.72 -12.75
C ALA A 42 -0.16 -1.41 -13.49
N ASP A 43 -0.86 -0.34 -13.08
CA ASP A 43 -1.88 0.32 -13.89
C ASP A 43 -1.31 1.63 -14.42
N VAL A 44 -0.82 1.60 -15.66
CA VAL A 44 -0.12 2.72 -16.29
C VAL A 44 -0.98 3.98 -16.45
N SER A 45 -2.30 3.83 -16.46
CA SER A 45 -3.22 4.96 -16.62
C SER A 45 -3.56 5.63 -15.29
N ASN A 46 -3.36 4.95 -14.17
CA ASN A 46 -3.79 5.39 -12.84
C ASN A 46 -2.64 5.54 -11.83
N GLN A 47 -1.38 5.56 -12.27
CA GLN A 47 -0.23 5.80 -11.38
C GLN A 47 -0.29 7.21 -10.77
N ILE A 48 -0.23 7.30 -9.45
CA ILE A 48 -0.03 8.53 -8.69
C ILE A 48 1.47 8.71 -8.47
N VAL A 49 2.14 9.35 -9.44
CA VAL A 49 3.58 9.65 -9.40
C VAL A 49 3.91 11.06 -8.88
N ASP A 50 2.89 11.78 -8.43
CA ASP A 50 3.04 13.08 -7.76
C ASP A 50 3.17 12.86 -6.25
N SER A 51 4.34 13.16 -5.69
CA SER A 51 4.66 12.90 -4.28
C SER A 51 3.75 13.67 -3.32
N LEU A 52 3.41 14.93 -3.64
CA LEU A 52 2.54 15.74 -2.80
C LEU A 52 1.13 15.15 -2.76
N ARG A 53 0.58 14.82 -3.93
CA ARG A 53 -0.73 14.18 -4.05
C ARG A 53 -0.79 12.86 -3.30
N PHE A 54 0.21 12.00 -3.44
CA PHE A 54 0.26 10.73 -2.72
C PHE A 54 0.25 10.97 -1.20
N LYS A 55 1.07 11.92 -0.72
CA LYS A 55 1.12 12.30 0.70
C LYS A 55 -0.22 12.83 1.21
N GLU A 56 -0.88 13.71 0.47
CA GLU A 56 -2.22 14.23 0.82
C GLU A 56 -3.26 13.12 0.92
N MET A 57 -3.23 12.15 0.00
CA MET A 57 -4.11 10.98 0.07
C MET A 57 -3.85 10.12 1.30
N VAL A 58 -2.58 9.91 1.68
CA VAL A 58 -2.26 9.18 2.92
C VAL A 58 -2.77 9.95 4.14
N LEU A 59 -2.53 11.26 4.21
CA LEU A 59 -2.97 12.11 5.32
C LEU A 59 -4.49 12.14 5.48
N ALA A 60 -5.22 12.14 4.38
CA ALA A 60 -6.68 12.13 4.36
C ALA A 60 -7.29 10.74 4.64
N SER A 61 -6.51 9.66 4.49
CA SER A 61 -7.01 8.30 4.72
C SER A 61 -7.17 7.98 6.21
N ASP A 62 -8.19 7.18 6.52
CA ASP A 62 -8.37 6.61 7.86
C ASP A 62 -7.11 5.88 8.30
N HIS A 63 -6.58 6.27 9.47
CA HIS A 63 -5.39 5.68 10.10
C HIS A 63 -4.07 5.81 9.34
N GLN A 64 -4.02 6.49 8.19
CA GLN A 64 -2.81 6.71 7.40
C GLN A 64 -2.09 5.39 7.04
N ILE A 65 -2.87 4.45 6.50
CA ILE A 65 -2.42 3.10 6.14
C ILE A 65 -2.15 2.99 4.64
N ILE A 66 -0.99 2.43 4.30
CA ILE A 66 -0.63 2.04 2.93
C ILE A 66 -0.53 0.51 2.89
N ARG A 67 -1.27 -0.12 1.98
CA ARG A 67 -1.20 -1.56 1.73
C ARG A 67 -0.28 -1.83 0.55
N ARG A 68 0.60 -2.82 0.66
CA ARG A 68 1.40 -3.33 -0.46
C ARG A 68 1.05 -4.78 -0.75
N ILE A 69 0.77 -5.06 -2.02
CA ILE A 69 0.64 -6.42 -2.54
C ILE A 69 1.86 -6.77 -3.39
N CYS A 70 2.42 -7.98 -3.20
CA CYS A 70 3.53 -8.52 -3.99
C CYS A 70 3.41 -10.05 -4.13
N PRO A 71 2.77 -10.57 -5.19
CA PRO A 71 2.50 -12.02 -5.31
C PRO A 71 3.74 -12.90 -5.31
N SER A 72 4.81 -12.44 -5.95
CA SER A 72 6.08 -13.16 -6.06
C SER A 72 6.93 -13.08 -4.79
N CYS A 73 6.61 -12.18 -3.85
CA CYS A 73 7.33 -12.02 -2.61
C CYS A 73 7.24 -13.26 -1.70
N TYR A 74 8.15 -13.33 -0.74
CA TYR A 74 8.10 -14.33 0.32
C TYR A 74 6.77 -14.25 1.07
N PRO A 75 6.26 -15.37 1.63
CA PRO A 75 4.92 -15.41 2.22
C PRO A 75 4.58 -14.27 3.18
N THR A 76 5.56 -13.85 3.99
CA THR A 76 5.42 -12.75 4.95
C THR A 76 5.29 -11.36 4.31
N HIS A 77 5.70 -11.19 3.05
CA HIS A 77 5.81 -9.91 2.34
C HIS A 77 4.81 -9.77 1.19
N ARG A 78 3.92 -10.74 1.05
CA ARG A 78 2.92 -10.79 -0.03
C ARG A 78 1.81 -9.77 0.14
N ASP A 79 1.43 -9.46 1.38
CA ASP A 79 0.45 -8.45 1.77
C ASP A 79 0.95 -7.77 3.05
N ILE A 80 1.32 -6.49 2.96
CA ILE A 80 1.91 -5.73 4.09
C ILE A 80 1.13 -4.44 4.27
N TYR A 81 0.86 -4.08 5.52
CA TYR A 81 0.21 -2.84 5.89
C TYR A 81 1.21 -1.95 6.64
N TYR A 82 1.64 -0.86 5.98
CA TYR A 82 2.34 0.25 6.63
C TYR A 82 1.32 1.13 7.32
N ARG A 83 1.55 1.47 8.58
CA ARG A 83 0.79 2.49 9.30
C ARG A 83 1.72 3.60 9.76
N ARG A 84 1.38 4.85 9.43
CA ARG A 84 2.06 6.01 10.01
C ARG A 84 1.66 6.21 11.48
N LEU A 85 2.63 6.54 12.33
CA LEU A 85 2.45 6.75 13.77
C LEU A 85 2.71 8.19 14.21
N THR A 86 3.50 8.95 13.45
CA THR A 86 3.85 10.35 13.76
C THR A 86 3.47 11.27 12.60
N PRO A 87 3.25 12.58 12.84
CA PRO A 87 3.02 13.53 11.76
C PRO A 87 4.14 13.49 10.71
N MET A 88 3.78 13.65 9.43
CA MET A 88 4.76 13.75 8.34
C MET A 88 5.23 15.20 8.18
N PRO A 89 6.56 15.49 8.31
CA PRO A 89 7.12 16.81 8.01
C PRO A 89 6.79 17.30 6.59
N GLU A 90 6.87 18.61 6.33
CA GLU A 90 6.52 19.20 5.02
C GLU A 90 7.31 18.58 3.85
N ASP A 91 8.60 18.34 4.04
CA ASP A 91 9.55 17.77 3.07
C ASP A 91 9.57 16.23 3.05
N PHE A 92 8.71 15.58 3.82
CA PHE A 92 8.64 14.11 3.88
C PHE A 92 8.00 13.54 2.61
N ASP A 93 8.82 12.93 1.76
CA ASP A 93 8.40 12.25 0.54
C ASP A 93 8.12 10.76 0.80
N ILE A 94 6.91 10.48 1.29
CA ILE A 94 6.49 9.10 1.54
C ILE A 94 6.35 8.27 0.25
N LEU A 95 6.09 8.89 -0.91
CA LEU A 95 6.02 8.16 -2.17
C LEU A 95 7.39 7.62 -2.54
N ASP A 96 8.44 8.43 -2.39
CA ASP A 96 9.81 8.01 -2.64
C ASP A 96 10.27 6.93 -1.65
N LEU A 97 9.88 6.99 -0.38
CA LEU A 97 10.10 5.90 0.58
C LEU A 97 9.49 4.58 0.09
N MET A 98 8.25 4.63 -0.41
CA MET A 98 7.57 3.44 -0.93
C MET A 98 8.26 2.90 -2.19
N MET A 99 8.68 3.79 -3.09
CA MET A 99 9.15 3.41 -4.41
C MET A 99 10.64 3.10 -4.47
N ASN A 100 11.52 3.94 -3.90
CA ASN A 100 12.95 3.90 -4.23
C ASN A 100 13.92 4.16 -3.07
N ASN A 101 13.58 4.86 -1.99
CA ASN A 101 14.58 5.23 -0.99
C ASN A 101 14.04 5.02 0.42
N TRP A 102 14.03 3.78 0.89
CA TRP A 102 13.59 3.42 2.24
C TRP A 102 14.59 3.87 3.31
N PHE A 103 14.56 5.16 3.62
CA PHE A 103 15.54 5.82 4.49
C PHE A 103 15.02 5.98 5.92
N SER A 104 15.93 6.20 6.86
CA SER A 104 15.63 6.26 8.30
C SER A 104 15.18 7.64 8.78
N GLN A 105 15.43 8.70 8.00
CA GLN A 105 15.07 10.07 8.35
C GLN A 105 13.56 10.23 8.52
N ASN A 106 13.10 10.48 9.75
CA ASN A 106 11.68 10.55 10.13
C ASN A 106 10.87 9.28 9.77
N ASN A 107 11.56 8.15 9.65
CA ASN A 107 10.99 6.88 9.22
C ASN A 107 11.69 5.71 9.94
N VAL A 108 11.51 5.64 11.27
CA VAL A 108 12.01 4.56 12.12
C VAL A 108 10.87 3.61 12.54
N LEU A 109 11.12 2.30 12.44
CA LEU A 109 10.15 1.24 12.74
C LEU A 109 9.75 1.30 14.22
N ASN A 110 8.46 1.14 14.46
CA ASN A 110 7.76 1.24 15.74
C ASN A 110 7.91 2.60 16.45
N VAL A 111 8.52 3.60 15.80
CA VAL A 111 8.61 5.00 16.26
C VAL A 111 7.73 5.88 15.36
N ASP A 112 8.09 5.96 14.08
CA ASP A 112 7.42 6.78 13.07
C ASP A 112 6.37 6.01 12.26
N PHE A 113 6.58 4.70 12.13
CA PHE A 113 5.66 3.80 11.45
C PHE A 113 5.67 2.41 12.09
N ALA A 114 4.62 1.62 11.85
CA ALA A 114 4.60 0.20 12.16
C ALA A 114 4.21 -0.60 10.91
N LEU A 115 4.69 -1.85 10.82
CA LEU A 115 4.30 -2.79 9.77
C LEU A 115 3.51 -3.94 10.35
N TYR A 116 2.49 -4.35 9.63
CA TYR A 116 1.60 -5.43 10.02
C TYR A 116 1.38 -6.38 8.86
N SER A 117 1.14 -7.65 9.20
CA SER A 117 0.75 -8.69 8.24
C SER A 117 -0.76 -8.80 8.06
N THR A 118 -1.55 -8.06 8.84
CA THR A 118 -3.01 -8.00 8.72
C THR A 118 -3.49 -6.55 8.76
N TYR A 119 -4.61 -6.30 8.09
CA TYR A 119 -5.26 -4.99 8.11
C TYR A 119 -5.81 -4.64 9.50
N GLU A 120 -6.40 -5.63 10.19
CA GLU A 120 -6.99 -5.45 11.52
C GLU A 120 -5.95 -5.01 12.56
N ASP A 121 -4.78 -5.65 12.58
CA ASP A 121 -3.69 -5.24 13.47
C ASP A 121 -3.19 -3.84 13.16
N ALA A 122 -3.13 -3.47 11.86
CA ALA A 122 -2.77 -2.13 11.45
C ALA A 122 -3.78 -1.09 11.92
N VAL A 123 -5.08 -1.32 11.75
CA VAL A 123 -6.14 -0.41 12.21
C VAL A 123 -6.13 -0.23 13.73
N ASN A 124 -5.88 -1.32 14.47
CA ASN A 124 -5.87 -1.31 15.92
C ASN A 124 -4.53 -0.87 16.55
N ASP A 125 -3.51 -0.60 15.74
CA ASP A 125 -2.12 -0.39 16.21
C ASP A 125 -1.67 -1.49 17.18
N ASN A 126 -1.90 -2.76 16.82
CA ASN A 126 -1.61 -3.90 17.69
C ASN A 126 -0.10 -4.16 17.79
N ARG A 127 0.59 -3.43 18.68
CA ARG A 127 2.05 -3.49 18.86
C ARG A 127 2.61 -4.89 19.14
N ALA A 128 1.82 -5.82 19.67
CA ALA A 128 2.26 -7.20 19.88
C ALA A 128 2.38 -7.99 18.56
N ALA A 129 1.67 -7.57 17.51
CA ALA A 129 1.68 -8.15 16.17
C ALA A 129 2.51 -7.35 15.16
N SER A 130 3.08 -6.20 15.56
CA SER A 130 3.88 -5.40 14.65
C SER A 130 5.21 -6.08 14.35
N TRP A 131 5.73 -5.83 13.14
CA TRP A 131 7.05 -6.33 12.76
C TRP A 131 8.12 -5.70 13.66
N THR A 132 9.18 -6.46 13.94
CA THR A 132 10.20 -6.06 14.93
C THR A 132 11.56 -5.75 14.31
N TYR A 133 11.73 -5.90 12.99
CA TYR A 133 13.00 -5.62 12.33
C TYR A 133 12.84 -4.81 11.05
N CYS A 134 13.70 -3.82 10.88
CA CYS A 134 13.91 -3.06 9.66
C CYS A 134 15.37 -2.58 9.57
N ASN A 135 15.84 -2.41 8.34
CA ASN A 135 17.03 -1.62 8.02
C ASN A 135 16.69 -0.57 6.95
N TYR A 136 17.60 0.39 6.73
CA TYR A 136 17.34 1.64 6.00
C TYR A 136 18.57 2.16 5.31
N ASP A 137 18.40 3.12 4.39
CA ASP A 137 19.47 3.94 3.82
C ASP A 137 20.27 3.22 2.71
N ASP A 138 19.56 2.73 1.68
CA ASP A 138 20.15 2.19 0.45
C ASP A 138 19.45 2.78 -0.78
N PHE A 139 20.23 3.47 -1.61
CA PHE A 139 19.70 4.25 -2.72
C PHE A 139 19.08 3.36 -3.78
N GLY A 140 17.88 3.70 -4.23
CA GLY A 140 17.14 2.92 -5.23
C GLY A 140 16.43 1.68 -4.67
N ILE A 141 16.54 1.43 -3.36
CA ILE A 141 15.80 0.41 -2.62
C ILE A 141 14.68 1.05 -1.78
N GLY A 142 13.44 0.86 -2.19
CA GLY A 142 12.23 1.30 -1.51
C GLY A 142 11.66 0.27 -0.52
N PHE A 143 10.38 0.45 -0.19
CA PHE A 143 9.70 -0.32 0.85
C PHE A 143 9.67 -1.84 0.60
N PRO A 144 9.84 -2.71 1.61
CA PRO A 144 10.26 -2.41 2.98
C PRO A 144 11.76 -2.74 3.19
N ARG A 145 12.62 -2.49 2.20
CA ARG A 145 14.03 -2.96 2.18
C ARG A 145 14.16 -4.43 2.65
N ASP A 146 14.79 -4.66 3.81
CA ASP A 146 15.00 -5.98 4.40
C ASP A 146 14.25 -6.13 5.75
N CYS A 147 13.19 -5.35 5.96
CA CYS A 147 12.31 -5.50 7.11
C CYS A 147 11.67 -6.89 7.15
N GLY A 148 11.34 -7.37 8.35
CA GLY A 148 10.60 -8.62 8.52
C GLY A 148 9.90 -8.71 9.87
N PRO A 149 8.92 -9.63 10.00
CA PRO A 149 8.12 -9.76 11.23
C PRO A 149 8.96 -9.93 12.49
N THR A 150 10.01 -10.74 12.42
CA THR A 150 10.87 -11.08 13.57
C THR A 150 12.36 -10.86 13.31
N GLY A 151 12.76 -10.42 12.11
CA GLY A 151 14.17 -10.35 11.72
C GLY A 151 14.40 -9.90 10.29
N PHE A 152 15.66 -9.93 9.86
CA PHE A 152 16.12 -9.55 8.53
C PHE A 152 15.56 -10.49 7.45
N VAL A 153 14.90 -9.92 6.42
CA VAL A 153 14.35 -10.68 5.28
C VAL A 153 14.64 -9.94 3.97
N PRO A 154 15.68 -10.35 3.21
CA PRO A 154 16.13 -9.60 2.05
C PRO A 154 15.29 -9.85 0.80
N HIS A 155 15.53 -9.06 -0.25
CA HIS A 155 15.02 -9.25 -1.62
C HIS A 155 13.51 -9.02 -1.83
N ASN A 156 12.79 -8.54 -0.82
CA ASN A 156 11.34 -8.31 -0.90
C ASN A 156 10.97 -6.83 -1.12
N TRP A 157 11.93 -5.97 -1.42
CA TRP A 157 11.73 -4.52 -1.54
C TRP A 157 10.95 -4.08 -2.79
N ALA A 158 10.68 -2.80 -2.89
CA ALA A 158 10.20 -2.10 -4.07
C ALA A 158 11.36 -1.29 -4.66
N SER A 159 11.33 -1.10 -5.97
CA SER A 159 12.26 -0.23 -6.69
C SER A 159 11.62 0.09 -8.00
N TYR A 160 11.76 1.34 -8.46
CA TYR A 160 11.29 1.82 -9.76
C TYR A 160 12.44 2.27 -10.66
N THR A 161 13.64 2.41 -10.10
CA THR A 161 14.87 2.76 -10.84
C THR A 161 15.64 1.53 -11.34
N HIS A 162 15.55 0.39 -10.65
CA HIS A 162 16.19 -0.85 -11.08
C HIS A 162 15.46 -1.47 -12.29
N SER A 163 16.15 -1.86 -13.35
CA SER A 163 15.51 -2.41 -14.57
C SER A 163 15.38 -3.93 -14.60
N ASN A 164 16.06 -4.65 -13.70
CA ASN A 164 15.95 -6.10 -13.62
C ASN A 164 14.50 -6.47 -13.26
N SER A 165 13.84 -7.32 -14.06
CA SER A 165 12.48 -7.79 -13.81
C SER A 165 12.41 -9.16 -13.12
N ASN A 166 13.55 -9.82 -12.93
CA ASN A 166 13.62 -11.19 -12.40
C ASN A 166 13.69 -11.26 -10.86
N TRP A 167 13.71 -10.11 -10.18
CA TRP A 167 13.78 -10.08 -8.72
C TRP A 167 12.39 -10.22 -8.09
N VAL A 168 12.39 -10.76 -6.88
CA VAL A 168 11.22 -11.22 -6.14
C VAL A 168 10.20 -10.10 -5.89
N GLY A 169 10.66 -8.87 -5.68
CA GLY A 169 9.82 -7.69 -5.46
C GLY A 169 9.35 -6.97 -6.72
N TYR A 170 9.66 -7.42 -7.94
CA TYR A 170 9.37 -6.66 -9.16
C TYR A 170 7.88 -6.40 -9.38
N ASN A 171 7.04 -7.41 -9.16
CA ASN A 171 5.59 -7.34 -9.38
C ASN A 171 4.90 -6.96 -8.07
N HIS A 172 4.63 -5.68 -7.87
CA HIS A 172 3.98 -5.17 -6.67
C HIS A 172 3.07 -3.98 -6.97
N ALA A 173 2.15 -3.68 -6.07
CA ALA A 173 1.39 -2.44 -6.06
C ALA A 173 1.13 -1.95 -4.64
N PHE A 174 0.99 -0.64 -4.52
CA PHE A 174 0.61 0.08 -3.31
C PHE A 174 -0.80 0.63 -3.46
N PHE A 175 -1.54 0.58 -2.36
CA PHE A 175 -2.92 1.00 -2.27
C PHE A 175 -3.13 1.86 -1.02
N ILE A 176 -4.03 2.82 -1.10
CA ILE A 176 -4.45 3.67 0.02
C ILE A 176 -5.94 3.45 0.22
N ARG A 177 -6.41 3.40 1.47
CA ARG A 177 -7.84 3.24 1.74
C ARG A 177 -8.61 4.47 1.27
N ALA A 178 -9.69 4.27 0.55
CA ALA A 178 -10.63 5.33 0.15
C ALA A 178 -11.85 5.32 1.07
N ASN A 179 -11.96 6.31 1.96
CA ASN A 179 -13.22 6.60 2.63
C ASN A 179 -13.29 8.08 3.09
N PRO A 180 -14.19 8.92 2.54
CA PRO A 180 -15.03 8.62 1.37
C PRO A 180 -14.15 8.48 0.12
N LEU A 181 -14.72 7.89 -0.94
CA LEU A 181 -14.08 7.76 -2.25
C LEU A 181 -13.34 9.05 -2.61
N PHE A 182 -12.02 8.96 -2.85
CA PHE A 182 -11.26 10.06 -3.41
C PHE A 182 -11.79 10.33 -4.81
N VAL A 183 -12.83 11.16 -4.94
CA VAL A 183 -13.28 11.67 -6.24
C VAL A 183 -12.25 12.68 -6.69
N TYR A 184 -11.18 12.17 -7.30
CA TYR A 184 -10.18 13.01 -7.91
C TYR A 184 -10.62 13.35 -9.33
N SER A 185 -11.11 14.57 -9.54
CA SER A 185 -11.15 15.16 -10.87
C SER A 185 -9.72 15.50 -11.29
N PRO A 186 -9.28 15.14 -12.51
CA PRO A 186 -8.03 15.68 -13.05
C PRO A 186 -8.16 17.20 -13.05
N MET A 187 -7.25 17.87 -12.34
CA MET A 187 -7.31 19.30 -12.01
C MET A 187 -7.87 20.18 -13.15
N THR A 188 -8.96 20.90 -12.88
CA THR A 188 -9.05 22.27 -13.38
C THR A 188 -7.96 23.06 -12.67
N ASP A 189 -7.02 23.54 -13.47
CA ASP A 189 -5.96 24.47 -13.13
C ASP A 189 -6.47 25.57 -12.17
N LEU A 190 -6.21 25.42 -10.87
CA LEU A 190 -6.55 26.42 -9.85
C LEU A 190 -5.50 27.53 -9.83
N ALA A 191 -5.15 28.04 -11.02
CA ALA A 191 -4.39 29.26 -11.24
C ALA A 191 -5.15 30.28 -12.13
N SER A 192 -6.43 30.02 -12.44
CA SER A 192 -7.28 30.98 -13.16
C SER A 192 -8.64 31.10 -12.49
N GLY A 193 -8.68 31.81 -11.36
CA GLY A 193 -9.92 32.04 -10.63
C GLY A 193 -9.70 32.40 -9.17
N MET A 194 -8.85 33.39 -8.89
CA MET A 194 -8.99 34.13 -7.63
C MET A 194 -10.29 34.93 -7.73
N ASP A 195 -11.42 34.31 -7.40
CA ASP A 195 -12.56 35.03 -6.84
C ASP A 195 -12.62 34.72 -5.36
N THR A 196 -12.26 35.74 -4.59
CA THR A 196 -12.22 35.76 -3.14
C THR A 196 -13.63 35.64 -2.58
N SER A 197 -14.09 34.42 -2.34
CA SER A 197 -15.12 34.15 -1.32
C SER A 197 -14.95 32.75 -0.74
N GLN A 198 -14.04 32.62 0.24
CA GLN A 198 -14.16 31.50 1.17
C GLN A 198 -15.28 31.81 2.15
N SER A 199 -16.33 30.99 2.13
CA SER A 199 -17.22 30.84 3.28
C SER A 199 -17.25 29.36 3.65
N SER A 200 -16.43 28.98 4.61
CA SER A 200 -16.58 27.73 5.34
C SER A 200 -17.33 28.03 6.63
N THR A 201 -18.60 27.65 6.68
CA THR A 201 -19.36 27.65 7.92
C THR A 201 -18.97 26.41 8.73
N PHE A 202 -18.16 26.62 9.77
CA PHE A 202 -17.93 25.61 10.81
C PHE A 202 -19.10 25.69 11.81
N ILE A 203 -20.01 24.70 11.80
CA ILE A 203 -20.97 24.54 12.90
C ILE A 203 -20.40 23.55 13.90
N ALA A 204 -19.78 24.10 14.95
CA ALA A 204 -19.58 23.40 16.21
C ALA A 204 -20.33 24.17 17.30
N ASN A 205 -21.38 23.55 17.85
CA ASN A 205 -22.10 24.00 19.05
C ASN A 205 -22.69 25.42 19.02
N GLY A 206 -23.37 25.77 17.92
CA GLY A 206 -24.48 26.75 17.94
C GLY A 206 -24.13 28.20 18.31
N LYS A 207 -22.89 28.67 18.11
CA LYS A 207 -22.56 30.10 18.19
C LYS A 207 -21.67 30.54 17.04
N ASP A 208 -22.19 31.51 16.28
CA ASP A 208 -21.52 32.19 15.18
C ASP A 208 -20.59 33.28 15.74
N TYR A 209 -19.32 33.24 15.34
CA TYR A 209 -18.32 34.26 15.64
C TYR A 209 -17.61 34.67 14.36
N SER A 210 -18.31 35.47 13.56
CA SER A 210 -17.73 36.18 12.43
C SER A 210 -16.86 37.35 12.92
N ALA A 211 -15.57 37.33 12.61
CA ALA A 211 -14.65 38.45 12.83
C ALA A 211 -13.94 38.79 11.52
N GLU A 212 -14.40 39.84 10.84
CA GLU A 212 -13.68 40.50 9.74
C GLU A 212 -12.51 41.31 10.30
N LYS A 213 -11.32 41.14 9.76
CA LYS A 213 -10.31 42.20 9.72
C LYS A 213 -9.63 42.23 8.36
N ALA A 214 -9.86 43.33 7.66
CA ALA A 214 -9.14 43.75 6.47
C ALA A 214 -7.67 44.04 6.79
N ILE A 215 -6.75 43.55 5.94
CA ILE A 215 -5.89 44.28 4.98
C ILE A 215 -5.22 43.23 4.10
#